data_AF-A0A8S3V9Q0-F1
#
_entry.id   AF-A0A8S3V9Q0-F1
#
_cell.length_a   1.000
_cell.length_b   1.000
_cell.length_c   1.000
_cell.angle_alpha   90.00
_cell.angle_beta   90.00
_cell.angle_gamma   90.00
#
_symmetry.space_group_name_H-M   'P 1'
#
loop_
_entity.id
_entity.type
_entity.pdbx_description
1 polymer ?
#
loop_
_entity_poly.entity_id
_entity_poly.type
_entity_poly.pdbx_seq_one_letter_code
_entity_poly.pdbx_strand_id
1 'polypeptide(L)'
;MEKFKIPEIKEELDFDRQGNHNSIDDHLASNFDADEIRRLGKRFCKLDKDNSGSLSVEEFMSIPELKDNPLVQRVVAIIDTDGNGEVDFKEFLNGLSQFSVKGDPKDKLRFAFAIYDMDKDGYISNGELYQVLKLMVGDHLKDTQLQQIVDKTVVMADQDMDGKLSFQEFCTVAESIEFHKKMVVDHV
;
A
#
# COMPACT_ATOMS: atom_id res chain seq x y z
N MET A 1 27.51 10.04 -13.13
CA MET A 1 26.28 9.54 -12.48
C MET A 1 26.03 10.48 -11.30
N GLU A 2 25.36 11.59 -11.58
CA GLU A 2 25.11 12.65 -10.61
C GLU A 2 23.89 12.31 -9.77
N LYS A 3 24.08 12.28 -8.44
CA LYS A 3 23.00 12.22 -7.47
C LYS A 3 22.34 13.61 -7.45
N PHE A 4 21.06 13.69 -7.77
CA PHE A 4 20.28 14.91 -7.62
C PHE A 4 20.34 15.35 -6.16
N LYS A 5 21.02 16.47 -5.90
CA LYS A 5 21.01 17.12 -4.59
C LYS A 5 19.66 17.81 -4.42
N ILE A 6 19.14 17.77 -3.21
CA ILE A 6 17.88 18.40 -2.78
C ILE A 6 18.14 19.84 -2.27
N PRO A 7 18.36 20.84 -3.14
CA PRO A 7 17.99 22.23 -2.79
C PRO A 7 16.68 22.71 -3.42
N GLU A 8 16.09 21.99 -4.37
CA GLU A 8 15.06 22.57 -5.26
C GLU A 8 13.62 22.49 -4.70
N ILE A 9 13.32 21.58 -3.75
CA ILE A 9 11.95 21.43 -3.20
C ILE A 9 11.52 22.66 -2.36
N LYS A 10 12.46 23.43 -1.80
CA LYS A 10 12.13 24.65 -1.05
C LYS A 10 11.83 25.85 -1.95
N GLU A 11 12.37 25.90 -3.16
CA GLU A 11 12.10 27.01 -4.10
C GLU A 11 10.83 26.77 -4.93
N GLU A 12 10.44 25.52 -5.19
CA GLU A 12 9.14 25.21 -5.84
C GLU A 12 7.93 25.42 -4.94
N LEU A 13 8.09 25.43 -3.61
CA LEU A 13 6.97 25.62 -2.67
C LEU A 13 6.64 27.09 -2.35
N ASP A 14 7.44 28.04 -2.84
CA ASP A 14 7.19 29.49 -2.71
C ASP A 14 6.74 30.17 -4.01
N PHE A 15 6.56 29.42 -5.11
CA PHE A 15 5.96 29.94 -6.34
C PHE A 15 4.46 29.62 -6.41
N ASP A 16 3.65 30.67 -6.18
CA ASP A 16 2.47 31.04 -6.96
C ASP A 16 1.26 31.52 -6.14
N ARG A 17 1.31 32.83 -5.83
CA ARG A 17 0.11 33.70 -5.77
C ARG A 17 -0.33 34.19 -7.14
N GLN A 18 0.23 33.68 -8.23
CA GLN A 18 -0.17 34.06 -9.59
C GLN A 18 -0.29 32.79 -10.41
N GLY A 19 -1.50 32.53 -10.88
CA GLY A 19 -1.86 31.25 -11.49
C GLY A 19 -0.95 30.89 -12.66
N ASN A 20 -0.29 29.75 -12.54
CA ASN A 20 0.23 29.01 -13.67
C ASN A 20 0.13 27.51 -13.36
N HIS A 21 -0.83 26.84 -14.02
CA HIS A 21 -0.92 25.38 -14.05
C HIS A 21 0.25 24.87 -14.91
N ASN A 22 1.16 24.07 -14.33
CA ASN A 22 2.16 23.15 -14.94
C ASN A 22 3.35 23.05 -13.95
N SER A 23 3.80 21.92 -13.39
CA SER A 23 3.80 20.54 -13.86
C SER A 23 3.94 19.59 -12.66
N ILE A 24 2.86 18.97 -12.23
CA ILE A 24 2.93 17.64 -11.60
C ILE A 24 2.21 16.78 -12.62
N ASP A 25 2.91 15.80 -13.19
CA ASP A 25 2.39 14.85 -14.18
C ASP A 25 0.93 14.48 -13.81
N ASP A 26 -0.03 14.84 -14.66
CA ASP A 26 -1.48 14.80 -14.39
C ASP A 26 -1.99 13.40 -13.99
N HIS A 27 -1.14 12.37 -14.13
CA HIS A 27 -1.41 10.99 -13.77
C HIS A 27 -0.89 10.55 -12.39
N LEU A 28 0.01 11.29 -11.75
CA LEU A 28 0.69 10.88 -10.50
C LEU A 28 -0.18 10.96 -9.23
N ALA A 29 -1.28 11.71 -9.30
CA ALA A 29 -2.10 12.01 -8.12
C ALA A 29 -3.54 12.37 -8.52
N SER A 30 -4.11 11.69 -9.53
CA SER A 30 -5.43 12.02 -10.10
C SER A 30 -6.55 12.14 -9.05
N ASN A 31 -6.38 11.56 -7.86
CA ASN A 31 -7.33 11.61 -6.76
C ASN A 31 -7.12 12.77 -5.77
N PHE A 32 -5.98 13.47 -5.81
CA PHE A 32 -5.62 14.54 -4.87
C PHE A 32 -5.56 15.92 -5.55
N ASP A 33 -6.01 16.95 -4.84
CA ASP A 33 -5.80 18.34 -5.25
C ASP A 33 -4.42 18.89 -4.83
N ALA A 34 -4.06 20.08 -5.32
CA ALA A 34 -2.78 20.71 -5.04
C ALA A 34 -2.57 21.00 -3.53
N ASP A 35 -3.63 21.29 -2.79
CA ASP A 35 -3.57 21.53 -1.34
C ASP A 35 -3.37 20.23 -0.56
N GLU A 36 -3.97 19.13 -1.01
CA GLU A 36 -3.73 17.78 -0.51
C GLU A 36 -2.29 17.35 -0.77
N ILE A 37 -1.79 17.48 -2.01
CA ILE A 37 -0.39 17.14 -2.34
C ILE A 37 0.58 17.93 -1.47
N ARG A 38 0.36 19.24 -1.30
CA ARG A 38 1.20 20.09 -0.43
C ARG A 38 1.16 19.65 1.05
N ARG A 39 -0.01 19.23 1.55
CA ARG A 39 -0.13 18.69 2.92
C ARG A 39 0.59 17.35 3.05
N LEU A 40 0.50 16.49 2.04
CA LEU A 40 1.19 15.20 2.00
C LEU A 40 2.70 15.38 1.92
N GLY A 41 3.21 16.32 1.12
CA GLY A 41 4.63 16.68 1.07
C GLY A 41 5.19 17.13 2.43
N LYS A 42 4.44 17.97 3.16
CA LYS A 42 4.83 18.35 4.53
C LYS A 42 4.88 17.17 5.50
N ARG A 43 4.00 16.17 5.32
CA ARG A 43 4.02 14.95 6.13
C ARG A 43 5.21 14.07 5.76
N PHE A 44 5.48 13.91 4.46
CA PHE A 44 6.63 13.15 3.95
C PHE A 44 7.94 13.68 4.53
N CYS A 45 8.21 14.99 4.40
CA CYS A 45 9.43 15.60 4.97
C CYS A 45 9.51 15.52 6.50
N LYS A 46 8.39 15.31 7.21
CA LYS A 46 8.41 15.13 8.66
C LYS A 46 8.75 13.68 9.04
N LEU A 47 8.45 12.73 8.17
CA LEU A 47 8.74 11.31 8.33
C LEU A 47 10.16 10.97 7.90
N ASP A 48 10.65 11.60 6.82
CA ASP A 48 12.03 11.50 6.32
C ASP A 48 12.97 12.22 7.30
N LYS A 49 13.51 11.47 8.25
CA LYS A 49 14.32 12.00 9.36
C LYS A 49 15.75 12.24 8.93
N ASP A 50 16.25 11.44 8.01
CA ASP A 50 17.62 11.54 7.52
C ASP A 50 17.75 12.46 6.29
N ASN A 51 16.61 12.93 5.74
CA ASN A 51 16.52 13.75 4.53
C ASN A 51 17.12 13.04 3.31
N SER A 52 16.93 11.73 3.23
CA SER A 52 17.35 10.90 2.09
C SER A 52 16.54 11.22 0.83
N GLY A 53 15.32 11.76 0.99
CA GLY A 53 14.35 11.94 -0.09
C GLY A 53 13.44 10.73 -0.30
N SER A 54 13.57 9.70 0.53
CA SER A 54 12.78 8.47 0.53
C SER A 54 12.38 8.11 1.97
N LEU A 55 11.40 7.23 2.14
CA LEU A 55 10.97 6.73 3.45
C LEU A 55 11.35 5.26 3.61
N SER A 56 12.23 4.99 4.55
CA SER A 56 12.55 3.65 5.01
C SER A 56 11.39 3.02 5.81
N VAL A 57 11.40 1.69 5.94
CA VAL A 57 10.45 0.96 6.80
C VAL A 57 10.52 1.47 8.25
N GLU A 58 11.72 1.77 8.73
CA GLU A 58 11.97 2.31 10.07
C GLU A 58 11.30 3.68 10.28
N GLU A 59 11.28 4.53 9.25
CA GLU A 59 10.62 5.83 9.29
C GLU A 59 9.10 5.70 9.30
N PHE A 60 8.53 4.76 8.54
CA PHE A 60 7.11 4.40 8.65
C PHE A 60 6.76 3.86 10.04
N MET A 61 7.59 2.97 10.60
CA MET A 61 7.41 2.42 11.95
C MET A 61 7.57 3.46 13.06
N SER A 62 8.10 4.64 12.75
CA SER A 62 8.17 5.74 13.68
C SER A 62 6.83 6.45 13.89
N ILE A 63 5.83 6.17 13.04
CA ILE A 63 4.44 6.58 13.20
C ILE A 63 3.82 5.73 14.32
N PRO A 64 3.43 6.31 15.47
CA PRO A 64 2.89 5.55 16.60
C PRO A 64 1.71 4.66 16.24
N GLU A 65 0.85 5.12 15.33
CA GLU A 65 -0.33 4.40 14.86
C GLU A 65 0.02 3.19 13.97
N LEU A 66 1.21 3.16 13.38
CA LEU A 66 1.68 2.07 12.52
C LEU A 66 2.63 1.11 13.23
N LYS A 67 3.32 1.57 14.28
CA LYS A 67 4.38 0.82 14.96
C LYS A 67 4.03 -0.63 15.31
N ASP A 68 2.81 -0.86 15.79
CA ASP A 68 2.36 -2.19 16.23
C ASP A 68 1.53 -2.92 15.16
N ASN A 69 1.40 -2.35 13.96
CA ASN A 69 0.64 -2.96 12.87
C ASN A 69 1.54 -3.91 12.07
N PRO A 70 1.26 -5.23 12.08
CA PRO A 70 2.11 -6.23 11.44
C PRO A 70 2.10 -6.15 9.91
N LEU A 71 1.18 -5.39 9.31
CA LEU A 71 1.04 -5.25 7.86
C LEU A 71 1.83 -4.07 7.28
N VAL A 72 2.46 -3.24 8.11
CA VAL A 72 3.19 -2.05 7.61
C VAL A 72 4.26 -2.43 6.62
N GLN A 73 5.04 -3.48 6.89
CA GLN A 73 6.06 -3.96 5.96
C GLN A 73 5.46 -4.40 4.61
N ARG A 74 4.29 -5.03 4.63
CA ARG A 74 3.57 -5.42 3.41
C ARG A 74 3.08 -4.20 2.64
N VAL A 75 2.49 -3.23 3.34
CA VAL A 75 2.04 -1.96 2.75
C VAL A 75 3.21 -1.22 2.09
N VAL A 76 4.34 -1.09 2.79
CA VAL A 76 5.55 -0.45 2.25
C VAL A 76 6.04 -1.18 1.01
N ALA A 77 6.13 -2.52 1.02
CA ALA A 77 6.57 -3.32 -0.14
C ALA A 77 5.63 -3.28 -1.36
N ILE A 78 4.36 -2.90 -1.17
CA ILE A 78 3.41 -2.68 -2.26
C ILE A 78 3.57 -1.28 -2.84
N ILE A 79 3.84 -0.29 -1.98
CA ILE A 79 4.03 1.11 -2.38
C ILE A 79 5.39 1.29 -3.07
N ASP A 80 6.42 0.59 -2.59
CA ASP A 80 7.74 0.45 -3.23
C ASP A 80 7.60 -0.33 -4.54
N THR A 81 7.46 0.43 -5.64
CA THR A 81 7.22 -0.10 -6.98
C THR A 81 8.51 -0.45 -7.72
N ASP A 82 9.61 0.22 -7.40
CA ASP A 82 10.91 -0.05 -7.99
C ASP A 82 11.70 -1.15 -7.24
N GLY A 83 11.26 -1.51 -6.03
CA GLY A 83 11.82 -2.58 -5.20
C GLY A 83 13.14 -2.21 -4.54
N ASN A 84 13.41 -0.92 -4.36
CA ASN A 84 14.67 -0.44 -3.77
C ASN A 84 14.69 -0.54 -2.22
N GLY A 85 13.56 -0.86 -1.59
CA GLY A 85 13.41 -1.02 -0.14
C GLY A 85 13.00 0.25 0.61
N GLU A 86 12.88 1.37 -0.09
CA GLU A 86 12.47 2.68 0.41
C GLU A 86 11.31 3.20 -0.45
N VAL A 87 10.53 4.14 0.08
CA VAL A 87 9.39 4.72 -0.65
C VAL A 87 9.68 6.17 -0.99
N ASP A 88 9.81 6.48 -2.28
CA ASP A 88 10.00 7.87 -2.70
C ASP A 88 8.69 8.69 -2.62
N PHE A 89 8.76 10.00 -2.82
CA PHE A 89 7.58 10.86 -2.71
C PHE A 89 6.49 10.53 -3.75
N LYS A 90 6.88 10.13 -4.96
CA LYS A 90 5.94 9.75 -6.02
C LYS A 90 5.23 8.45 -5.65
N GLU A 91 5.97 7.46 -5.17
CA GLU A 91 5.44 6.19 -4.68
C GLU A 91 4.50 6.42 -3.49
N PHE A 92 4.90 7.26 -2.54
CA PHE A 92 4.06 7.65 -1.41
C PHE A 92 2.71 8.23 -1.85
N LEU A 93 2.70 9.16 -2.81
CA LEU A 93 1.46 9.73 -3.36
C LEU A 93 0.62 8.66 -4.06
N ASN A 94 1.23 7.85 -4.93
CA ASN A 94 0.55 6.78 -5.65
C ASN A 94 -0.08 5.77 -4.69
N GLY A 95 0.66 5.34 -3.68
CA GLY A 95 0.20 4.41 -2.65
C GLY A 95 -1.01 4.94 -1.88
N LEU A 96 -0.95 6.19 -1.43
CA LEU A 96 -2.06 6.82 -0.73
C LEU A 96 -3.29 7.06 -1.62
N SER A 97 -3.08 7.30 -2.92
CA SER A 97 -4.17 7.55 -3.85
C SER A 97 -5.15 6.36 -3.98
N GLN A 98 -4.67 5.13 -3.74
CA GLN A 98 -5.47 3.91 -3.79
C GLN A 98 -6.48 3.80 -2.63
N PHE A 99 -6.24 4.51 -1.53
CA PHE A 99 -7.13 4.55 -0.36
C PHE A 99 -8.11 5.72 -0.38
N SER A 100 -8.03 6.59 -1.39
CA SER A 100 -8.95 7.71 -1.54
C SER A 100 -10.41 7.22 -1.63
N VAL A 101 -11.33 8.03 -1.09
CA VAL A 101 -12.77 7.83 -1.21
C VAL A 101 -13.20 7.78 -2.69
N LYS A 102 -12.43 8.43 -3.58
CA LYS A 102 -12.68 8.48 -5.03
C LYS A 102 -12.18 7.26 -5.81
N GLY A 103 -11.45 6.33 -5.18
CA GLY A 103 -10.87 5.17 -5.85
C GLY A 103 -11.89 4.08 -6.22
N ASP A 104 -11.65 3.36 -7.31
CA ASP A 104 -12.48 2.23 -7.74
C ASP A 104 -12.46 1.13 -6.66
N PRO A 105 -13.62 0.56 -6.25
CA PRO A 105 -13.65 -0.62 -5.37
C PRO A 105 -12.73 -1.75 -5.81
N LYS A 106 -12.51 -1.92 -7.12
CA LYS A 106 -11.62 -2.94 -7.68
C LYS A 106 -10.15 -2.66 -7.40
N ASP A 107 -9.74 -1.38 -7.38
CA ASP A 107 -8.36 -0.99 -7.02
C ASP A 107 -8.08 -1.30 -5.55
N LYS A 108 -9.08 -1.16 -4.68
CA LYS A 108 -8.99 -1.53 -3.27
C LYS A 108 -8.84 -3.04 -3.10
N LEU A 109 -9.57 -3.83 -3.89
CA LEU A 109 -9.41 -5.28 -3.93
C LEU A 109 -8.02 -5.68 -4.46
N ARG A 110 -7.49 -4.96 -5.46
CA ARG A 110 -6.12 -5.16 -5.96
C ARG A 110 -5.08 -4.89 -4.89
N PHE A 111 -5.23 -3.80 -4.14
CA PHE A 111 -4.33 -3.50 -3.04
C PHE A 111 -4.40 -4.59 -1.95
N ALA A 112 -5.60 -5.01 -1.57
CA ALA A 112 -5.78 -6.09 -0.60
C ALA A 112 -5.18 -7.42 -1.08
N PHE A 113 -5.33 -7.75 -2.36
CA PHE A 113 -4.71 -8.91 -2.98
C PHE A 113 -3.18 -8.83 -2.88
N ALA A 114 -2.58 -7.67 -3.19
CA ALA A 114 -1.14 -7.45 -3.11
C ALA A 114 -0.57 -7.54 -1.69
N ILE A 115 -1.40 -7.38 -0.64
CA ILE A 115 -0.97 -7.68 0.74
C ILE A 115 -0.64 -9.16 0.89
N TYR A 116 -1.41 -10.04 0.26
CA TYR A 116 -1.22 -11.48 0.29
C TYR A 116 -0.18 -11.96 -0.72
N ASP A 117 -0.23 -11.51 -1.97
CA ASP A 117 0.72 -11.87 -3.03
C ASP A 117 2.12 -11.28 -2.73
N MET A 118 3.04 -12.11 -2.22
CA MET A 118 4.35 -11.69 -1.71
C MET A 118 5.40 -11.63 -2.80
N ASP A 119 5.37 -12.57 -3.73
CA ASP A 119 6.32 -12.63 -4.84
C ASP A 119 5.86 -11.88 -6.10
N LYS A 120 4.65 -11.31 -6.08
CA LYS A 120 4.04 -10.51 -7.14
C LYS A 120 3.81 -11.33 -8.42
N ASP A 121 3.57 -12.64 -8.31
CA ASP A 121 3.28 -13.52 -9.45
C ASP A 121 1.83 -13.43 -9.96
N GLY A 122 0.97 -12.69 -9.25
CA GLY A 122 -0.44 -12.51 -9.58
C GLY A 122 -1.37 -13.57 -9.00
N TYR A 123 -0.86 -14.45 -8.14
CA TYR A 123 -1.59 -15.47 -7.41
C TYR A 123 -1.29 -15.37 -5.91
N ILE A 124 -2.19 -15.90 -5.08
CA ILE A 124 -1.92 -16.10 -3.67
C ILE A 124 -1.74 -17.60 -3.46
N SER A 125 -0.51 -18.02 -3.23
CA SER A 125 -0.21 -19.39 -2.86
C SER A 125 -0.70 -19.71 -1.44
N ASN A 126 -0.85 -21.00 -1.14
CA ASN A 126 -1.18 -21.48 0.21
C ASN A 126 -0.17 -20.96 1.26
N GLY A 127 1.12 -20.95 0.91
CA GLY A 127 2.19 -20.48 1.79
C GLY A 127 2.11 -18.98 2.08
N GLU A 128 1.80 -18.16 1.07
CA GLU A 128 1.64 -16.71 1.24
C GLU A 128 0.41 -16.37 2.08
N LEU A 129 -0.71 -17.04 1.83
CA LEU A 129 -1.92 -16.90 2.65
C LEU A 129 -1.63 -17.24 4.11
N TYR A 130 -0.90 -18.34 4.36
CA TYR A 130 -0.47 -18.72 5.70
C TYR A 130 0.39 -17.65 6.36
N GLN A 131 1.42 -17.14 5.68
CA GLN A 131 2.36 -16.16 6.23
C GLN A 131 1.64 -14.88 6.66
N VAL A 132 0.79 -14.35 5.79
CA VAL A 132 0.06 -13.11 6.08
C VAL A 132 -0.96 -13.30 7.20
N LEU A 133 -1.69 -14.42 7.24
CA LEU A 133 -2.60 -14.71 8.35
C LEU A 133 -1.85 -14.95 9.66
N LYS A 134 -0.65 -15.56 9.63
CA LYS A 134 0.19 -15.74 10.80
C LYS A 134 0.65 -14.40 11.37
N LEU A 135 0.98 -13.44 10.51
CA LEU A 135 1.31 -12.06 10.92
C LEU A 135 0.13 -11.38 11.63
N MET A 136 -1.10 -11.57 11.15
CA MET A 136 -2.29 -10.96 11.75
C MET A 136 -2.74 -11.63 13.06
N VAL A 137 -2.70 -12.96 13.11
CA VAL A 137 -3.22 -13.73 14.25
C VAL A 137 -2.16 -13.93 15.34
N GLY A 138 -0.87 -13.87 15.00
CA GLY A 138 0.22 -14.15 15.93
C GLY A 138 0.10 -15.54 16.55
N ASP A 139 0.21 -15.61 17.88
CA ASP A 139 0.19 -16.87 18.64
C ASP A 139 -1.20 -17.26 19.16
N HIS A 140 -2.26 -16.55 18.76
CA HIS A 140 -3.63 -16.87 19.18
C HIS A 140 -4.15 -18.17 18.57
N LEU A 141 -3.54 -18.65 17.47
CA LEU A 141 -3.81 -19.93 16.85
C LEU A 141 -2.54 -20.77 16.76
N LYS A 142 -2.67 -22.08 16.98
CA LYS A 142 -1.61 -23.03 16.69
C LYS A 142 -1.41 -23.12 15.18
N ASP A 143 -0.18 -23.34 14.76
CA ASP A 143 0.19 -23.46 13.35
C ASP A 143 -0.64 -24.51 12.61
N THR A 144 -0.96 -25.64 13.25
CA THR A 144 -1.83 -26.67 12.66
C THR A 144 -3.26 -26.22 12.45
N GLN A 145 -3.81 -25.39 13.34
CA GLN A 145 -5.17 -24.84 13.19
C GLN A 145 -5.19 -23.78 12.10
N LEU A 146 -4.15 -22.94 12.05
CA LEU A 146 -4.00 -21.93 11.01
C LEU A 146 -3.87 -22.59 9.63
N GLN A 147 -3.01 -23.60 9.50
CA GLN A 147 -2.85 -24.35 8.26
C GLN A 147 -4.18 -24.98 7.79
N GLN A 148 -4.96 -25.56 8.71
CA GLN A 148 -6.29 -26.10 8.37
C GLN A 148 -7.26 -25.04 7.86
N ILE A 149 -7.19 -23.80 8.37
CA ILE A 149 -8.02 -22.69 7.88
C ILE A 149 -7.56 -22.28 6.47
N VAL A 150 -6.25 -22.16 6.27
CA VAL A 150 -5.65 -21.84 4.96
C VAL A 150 -6.05 -22.87 3.92
N ASP A 151 -5.83 -24.16 4.19
CA ASP A 151 -6.14 -25.26 3.26
C ASP A 151 -7.62 -25.27 2.87
N LYS A 152 -8.53 -25.11 3.85
CA LYS A 152 -9.97 -25.03 3.59
C LYS A 152 -10.33 -23.80 2.77
N THR A 153 -9.70 -22.66 3.05
CA THR A 153 -9.97 -21.42 2.31
C THR A 153 -9.58 -21.56 0.86
N VAL A 154 -8.38 -22.11 0.59
CA VAL A 154 -7.92 -22.35 -0.79
C VAL A 154 -8.88 -23.31 -1.50
N VAL A 155 -9.18 -24.47 -0.92
CA VAL A 155 -10.09 -25.47 -1.53
C VAL A 155 -11.49 -24.91 -1.82
N MET A 156 -11.99 -23.98 -1.00
CA MET A 156 -13.31 -23.38 -1.21
C MET A 156 -13.32 -22.29 -2.29
N ALA A 157 -12.18 -21.63 -2.50
CA ALA A 157 -12.08 -20.46 -3.38
C ALA A 157 -11.47 -20.78 -4.76
N ASP A 158 -10.61 -21.80 -4.81
CA ASP A 158 -9.94 -22.31 -6.01
C ASP A 158 -10.95 -23.04 -6.92
N GLN A 159 -11.37 -22.36 -7.98
CA GLN A 159 -12.38 -22.83 -8.93
C GLN A 159 -11.77 -23.62 -10.07
N ASP A 160 -10.55 -23.26 -10.48
CA ASP A 160 -9.85 -23.91 -11.58
C ASP A 160 -8.94 -25.07 -11.14
N MET A 161 -8.81 -25.29 -9.83
CA MET A 161 -8.07 -26.35 -9.16
C MET A 161 -6.56 -26.29 -9.41
N ASP A 162 -6.00 -25.09 -9.57
CA ASP A 162 -4.56 -24.88 -9.73
C ASP A 162 -3.78 -24.83 -8.40
N GLY A 163 -4.49 -24.87 -7.26
CA GLY A 163 -3.95 -24.91 -5.91
C GLY A 163 -3.51 -23.56 -5.35
N LYS A 164 -3.81 -22.47 -6.05
CA LYS A 164 -3.53 -21.08 -5.65
C LYS A 164 -4.77 -20.23 -5.92
N LEU A 165 -4.75 -18.97 -5.49
CA LEU A 165 -5.89 -18.07 -5.70
C LEU A 165 -5.52 -17.00 -6.69
N SER A 166 -6.17 -17.01 -7.85
CA SER A 166 -6.14 -15.90 -8.79
C SER A 166 -6.86 -14.68 -8.21
N PHE A 167 -6.58 -13.50 -8.77
CA PHE A 167 -7.30 -12.29 -8.40
C PHE A 167 -8.83 -12.41 -8.54
N GLN A 168 -9.31 -13.14 -9.54
CA GLN A 168 -10.75 -13.29 -9.79
C GLN A 168 -11.42 -14.16 -8.71
N GLU A 169 -10.76 -15.22 -8.28
CA GLU A 169 -11.23 -16.06 -7.18
C GLU A 169 -11.21 -15.30 -5.86
N PHE A 170 -10.13 -14.54 -5.61
CA PHE A 170 -10.05 -13.64 -4.46
C PHE A 170 -11.20 -12.62 -4.43
N CYS A 171 -11.50 -11.96 -5.56
CA CYS A 171 -12.62 -11.04 -5.65
C CYS A 171 -13.96 -11.72 -5.32
N THR A 172 -14.18 -12.93 -5.85
CA THR A 172 -15.40 -13.69 -5.59
C THR A 172 -15.59 -13.96 -4.09
N VAL A 173 -14.51 -14.29 -3.38
CA VAL A 173 -14.53 -14.45 -1.92
C VAL A 173 -14.76 -13.12 -1.22
N ALA A 174 -14.03 -12.06 -1.59
CA ALA A 174 -14.08 -10.76 -0.93
C ALA A 174 -15.44 -10.03 -1.11
N GLU A 175 -16.08 -10.20 -2.26
CA GLU A 175 -17.42 -9.66 -2.55
C GLU A 175 -18.49 -10.26 -1.63
N SER A 176 -18.35 -11.54 -1.27
CA SER A 176 -19.26 -12.20 -0.32
C SER A 176 -19.21 -11.61 1.10
N ILE A 177 -18.19 -10.80 1.42
CA ILE A 177 -17.90 -10.25 2.76
C ILE A 177 -18.14 -8.72 2.82
N GLU A 178 -18.58 -8.07 1.74
CA GLU A 178 -18.68 -6.60 1.61
C GLU A 178 -17.35 -5.86 1.93
N PHE A 179 -16.21 -6.46 1.58
CA PHE A 179 -14.88 -6.02 1.98
C PHE A 179 -14.54 -4.56 1.60
N HIS A 180 -15.02 -4.09 0.44
CA HIS A 180 -14.75 -2.74 -0.08
C HIS A 180 -15.23 -1.61 0.85
N LYS A 181 -16.23 -1.83 1.70
CA LYS A 181 -16.74 -0.83 2.66
C LYS A 181 -15.79 -0.57 3.83
N LYS A 182 -14.83 -1.48 4.09
CA LYS A 182 -13.87 -1.39 5.20
C LYS A 182 -12.51 -0.78 4.81
N MET A 183 -12.25 -0.57 3.52
CA MET A 183 -11.02 0.03 2.99
C MET A 183 -11.22 1.47 2.52
N VAL A 184 -11.88 2.29 3.34
CA VAL A 184 -12.02 3.73 3.11
C VAL A 184 -11.42 4.43 4.32
N VAL A 185 -10.51 5.37 4.08
CA VAL A 185 -10.05 6.30 5.11
C VAL A 185 -10.90 7.55 4.98
N ASP A 186 -11.87 7.73 5.87
CA ASP A 186 -12.60 9.00 5.97
C ASP A 186 -11.65 10.08 6.47
N HIS A 187 -11.69 11.25 5.82
CA HIS A 187 -10.80 12.37 6.13
C HIS A 187 -10.93 12.78 7.60
N VAL A 188 -9.81 12.73 8.32
CA VAL A 188 -9.59 13.45 9.60
C VAL A 188 -8.92 14.79 9.31
#